data_AF-J9FCH2-F1
#
_entry.id   AF-J9FCH2-F1
#
_cell.length_a   1.000
_cell.length_b   1.000
_cell.length_c   1.000
_cell.angle_alpha   90.00
_cell.angle_beta   90.00
_cell.angle_gamma   90.00
#
_symmetry.space_group_name_H-M   'P 1'
#
loop_
_entity.id
_entity.type
_entity.pdbx_description
1 polymer ?
#
loop_
_entity_poly.entity_id
_entity_poly.type
_entity_poly.pdbx_seq_one_letter_code
_entity_poly.pdbx_strand_id
1 'polypeptide(L)'
;MEESEGDDHCPRPRGVNVTHLVKERVRQIAELIQAVDNRVLISGEVTKGPRTAVQRLPRHMRRRAMSYNIKRFPRMQRRFAISAVAASKHRQKPPSRFWRRRPRNLLLNYIRRQRKHIWLETHIWHAKRFRMIQKWGYNLPFCSYLRAFRPSHRDAMRHCVIRDIIGTSQASIIKLLCNISAPEVGPTFASKIALDGRFEMPVMLYEPGHYPRGFIAPARFLWSKHRTDEKYTLAVWTHPSTSKNVLSKFTNLLKLKKNDQVMDLTEIDKVPRSIDEWRLRNLQIKTDVYVNDEGLKVQCFGIAA
;
A
#
# COMPACT_ATOMS: atom_id res chain seq x y z
N MET A 1 17.43 76.23 47.89
CA MET A 1 17.24 74.77 47.80
C MET A 1 15.84 74.50 48.25
N GLU A 2 14.93 74.25 47.32
CA GLU A 2 13.67 73.55 47.53
C GLU A 2 13.19 73.17 46.12
N GLU A 3 13.68 72.03 45.66
CA GLU A 3 13.17 71.34 44.47
C GLU A 3 11.78 70.80 44.85
N SER A 4 10.72 71.39 44.31
CA SER A 4 9.41 70.76 44.36
C SER A 4 9.38 69.66 43.31
N GLU A 5 9.70 68.42 43.72
CA GLU A 5 9.35 67.22 42.97
C GLU A 5 7.82 67.15 42.85
N GLY A 6 7.30 67.63 41.72
CA GLY A 6 5.92 67.43 41.34
C GLY A 6 5.72 65.95 41.02
N ASP A 7 5.15 65.22 41.97
CA ASP A 7 4.70 63.84 41.80
C ASP A 7 3.65 63.80 40.68
N ASP A 8 4.07 63.38 39.48
CA ASP A 8 3.27 63.35 38.26
C ASP A 8 2.25 62.20 38.36
N HIS A 9 1.22 62.41 39.17
CA HIS A 9 0.14 61.47 39.40
C HIS A 9 -0.75 61.41 38.16
N CYS A 10 -0.34 60.64 37.15
CA CYS A 10 -1.11 60.41 35.94
C CYS A 10 -2.48 59.81 36.32
N PRO A 11 -3.59 60.58 36.21
CA PRO A 11 -4.87 60.12 36.67
C PRO A 11 -5.30 58.95 35.79
N ARG A 12 -5.50 57.77 36.40
CA ARG A 12 -6.00 56.60 35.64
C ARG A 12 -7.33 57.01 35.00
N PRO A 13 -7.45 56.92 33.66
CA PRO A 13 -8.65 57.37 32.98
C PRO A 13 -9.86 56.58 33.49
N ARG A 14 -10.89 57.30 33.97
CA ARG A 14 -12.12 56.69 34.53
C ARG A 14 -12.94 55.94 33.47
N GLY A 15 -12.64 56.11 32.19
CA GLY A 15 -13.29 55.43 31.08
C GLY A 15 -12.32 55.13 29.95
N VAL A 16 -12.52 54.00 29.27
CA VAL A 16 -11.67 53.55 28.15
C VAL A 16 -12.47 53.66 26.86
N ASN A 17 -11.91 54.32 25.84
CA ASN A 17 -12.50 54.32 24.50
C ASN A 17 -12.29 52.95 23.85
N VAL A 18 -13.31 52.09 23.95
CA VAL A 18 -13.30 50.72 23.43
C VAL A 18 -12.98 50.68 21.94
N THR A 19 -13.51 51.62 21.15
CA THR A 19 -13.31 51.62 19.69
C THR A 19 -11.86 51.87 19.31
N HIS A 20 -11.18 52.77 20.02
CA HIS A 20 -9.77 53.07 19.82
C HIS A 20 -8.90 51.86 20.23
N LEU A 21 -9.15 51.31 21.41
CA LEU A 21 -8.43 50.14 21.93
C LEU A 21 -8.57 48.92 21.02
N VAL A 22 -9.76 48.68 20.48
CA VAL A 22 -10.00 47.59 19.53
C VAL A 22 -9.27 47.85 18.23
N LYS A 23 -9.29 49.09 17.68
CA LYS A 23 -8.56 49.47 16.46
C LYS A 23 -7.06 49.19 16.56
N GLU A 24 -6.43 49.57 17.67
CA GLU A 24 -5.00 49.31 17.92
C GLU A 24 -4.69 47.80 18.00
N ARG A 25 -5.62 47.01 18.54
CA ARG A 25 -5.43 45.57 18.76
C ARG A 25 -6.04 44.68 17.67
N VAL A 26 -6.56 45.23 16.57
CA VAL A 26 -7.18 44.43 15.49
C VAL A 26 -6.24 43.34 14.99
N ARG A 27 -4.96 43.66 14.82
CA ARG A 27 -3.96 42.68 14.37
C ARG A 27 -3.78 41.53 15.36
N GLN A 28 -3.66 41.85 16.66
CA GLN A 28 -3.53 40.85 17.72
C GLN A 28 -4.80 40.00 17.84
N ILE A 29 -5.97 40.61 17.72
CA ILE A 29 -7.26 39.91 17.70
C ILE A 29 -7.34 38.98 16.48
N ALA A 30 -6.89 39.43 15.30
CA ALA A 30 -6.87 38.62 14.08
C ALA A 30 -5.89 37.45 14.19
N GLU A 31 -4.68 37.69 14.69
CA GLU A 31 -3.67 36.64 14.96
C GLU A 31 -4.18 35.64 16.00
N LEU A 32 -4.84 36.11 17.06
CA LEU A 32 -5.45 35.25 18.08
C LEU A 32 -6.59 34.42 17.50
N ILE A 33 -7.47 34.99 16.68
CA ILE A 33 -8.55 34.25 16.01
C ILE A 33 -7.95 33.21 15.07
N GLN A 34 -6.94 33.58 14.28
CA GLN A 34 -6.24 32.64 13.40
C GLN A 34 -5.54 31.53 14.19
N ALA A 35 -4.86 31.85 15.29
CA ALA A 35 -4.26 30.86 16.15
C ALA A 35 -5.34 29.97 16.77
N VAL A 36 -6.40 30.53 17.33
CA VAL A 36 -7.51 29.77 17.93
C VAL A 36 -8.13 28.79 16.93
N ASP A 37 -8.31 29.24 15.69
CA ASP A 37 -8.87 28.46 14.59
C ASP A 37 -7.87 27.50 13.93
N ASN A 38 -6.56 27.78 13.90
CA ASN A 38 -5.58 27.02 13.10
C ASN A 38 -4.47 26.33 13.91
N ARG A 39 -4.34 26.58 15.23
CA ARG A 39 -3.22 26.10 16.09
C ARG A 39 -2.97 24.59 16.13
N VAL A 40 -3.85 23.76 15.56
CA VAL A 40 -3.70 22.29 15.56
C VAL A 40 -3.75 21.68 14.16
N LEU A 41 -4.06 22.44 13.09
CA LEU A 41 -4.43 21.85 11.79
C LEU A 41 -3.73 22.51 10.60
N ILE A 42 -3.31 21.68 9.66
CA ILE A 42 -2.61 22.06 8.42
C ILE A 42 -3.50 22.99 7.57
N SER A 43 -2.94 24.10 7.08
CA SER A 43 -3.64 25.06 6.21
C SER A 43 -4.22 24.35 4.97
N GLY A 44 -5.50 24.62 4.66
CA GLY A 44 -6.23 24.00 3.53
C GLY A 44 -7.08 22.76 3.87
N GLU A 45 -6.94 22.19 5.08
CA GLU A 45 -7.83 21.11 5.55
C GLU A 45 -9.10 21.62 6.28
N VAL A 46 -9.30 22.94 6.36
CA VAL A 46 -10.20 23.55 7.33
C VAL A 46 -11.40 24.24 6.66
N THR A 47 -12.59 24.09 7.26
CA THR A 47 -13.81 24.85 6.91
C THR A 47 -13.84 26.15 7.71
N LYS A 48 -14.08 27.29 7.05
CA LYS A 48 -14.27 28.59 7.72
C LYS A 48 -15.59 28.56 8.51
N GLY A 49 -15.59 28.95 9.80
CA GLY A 49 -16.77 29.03 10.66
C GLY A 49 -16.77 28.09 11.89
N PRO A 50 -17.82 28.17 12.74
CA PRO A 50 -17.91 27.42 13.99
C PRO A 50 -17.92 25.92 13.73
N ARG A 51 -17.02 25.19 14.39
CA ARG A 51 -16.77 23.77 14.12
C ARG A 51 -17.48 22.87 15.12
N THR A 52 -18.25 21.91 14.62
CA THR A 52 -18.75 20.79 15.45
C THR A 52 -17.58 19.98 16.01
N ALA A 53 -17.78 19.25 17.11
CA ALA A 53 -16.79 18.35 17.68
C ALA A 53 -16.11 17.42 16.66
N VAL A 54 -16.86 16.91 15.66
CA VAL A 54 -16.31 16.07 14.57
C VAL A 54 -15.37 16.86 13.63
N GLN A 55 -15.70 18.12 13.36
CA GLN A 55 -14.96 18.98 12.43
C GLN A 55 -13.67 19.54 13.03
N ARG A 56 -13.47 19.44 14.35
CA ARG A 56 -12.20 19.80 15.01
C ARG A 56 -11.09 18.78 14.76
N LEU A 57 -11.41 17.55 14.34
CA LEU A 57 -10.41 16.54 13.99
C LEU A 57 -9.77 16.81 12.62
N PRO A 58 -8.51 16.40 12.38
CA PRO A 58 -7.90 16.39 11.04
C PRO A 58 -8.73 15.57 10.04
N ARG A 59 -8.75 15.94 8.75
CA ARG A 59 -9.63 15.30 7.77
C ARG A 59 -9.38 13.79 7.66
N HIS A 60 -8.12 13.36 7.70
CA HIS A 60 -7.73 11.95 7.61
C HIS A 60 -8.16 11.11 8.83
N MET A 61 -8.39 11.74 9.99
CA MET A 61 -8.92 11.07 11.19
C MET A 61 -10.45 11.02 11.22
N ARG A 62 -11.13 11.86 10.42
CA ARG A 62 -12.60 11.93 10.43
C ARG A 62 -13.23 10.65 9.91
N ARG A 63 -14.29 10.21 10.59
CA ARG A 63 -15.12 9.05 10.28
C ARG A 63 -16.58 9.48 10.34
N ARG A 64 -17.36 9.17 9.29
CA ARG A 64 -18.80 9.48 9.25
C ARG A 64 -19.56 8.88 10.46
N ALA A 65 -19.09 7.72 10.91
CA ALA A 65 -19.67 6.99 12.03
C ALA A 65 -19.50 7.67 13.40
N MET A 66 -18.71 8.73 13.52
CA MET A 66 -18.58 9.50 14.76
C MET A 66 -19.86 10.24 15.14
N SER A 67 -20.71 10.57 14.17
CA SER A 67 -21.98 11.26 14.41
C SER A 67 -22.94 10.48 15.31
N TYR A 68 -22.94 9.14 15.21
CA TYR A 68 -23.84 8.26 15.98
C TYR A 68 -23.13 7.33 16.96
N ASN A 69 -21.80 7.22 16.90
CA ASN A 69 -21.03 6.34 17.79
C ASN A 69 -19.82 7.05 18.38
N ILE A 70 -19.94 7.39 19.66
CA ILE A 70 -18.91 8.06 20.46
C ILE A 70 -17.58 7.31 20.48
N LYS A 71 -17.59 5.96 20.36
CA LYS A 71 -16.37 5.14 20.41
C LYS A 71 -15.45 5.35 19.21
N ARG A 72 -15.93 5.98 18.13
CA ARG A 72 -15.13 6.30 16.93
C ARG A 72 -14.28 7.57 17.09
N PHE A 73 -14.50 8.37 18.13
CA PHE A 73 -13.60 9.45 18.52
C PHE A 73 -12.38 8.93 19.31
N PRO A 74 -11.23 9.65 19.24
CA PRO A 74 -10.13 9.46 20.16
C PRO A 74 -10.60 9.57 21.62
N ARG A 75 -10.04 8.76 22.52
CA ARG A 75 -10.51 8.64 23.91
C ARG A 75 -10.68 10.00 24.61
N MET A 76 -9.68 10.87 24.51
CA MET A 76 -9.68 12.19 25.14
C MET A 76 -10.79 13.12 24.62
N GLN A 77 -11.10 13.04 23.32
CA GLN A 77 -12.11 13.90 22.71
C GLN A 77 -13.55 13.39 22.89
N ARG A 78 -13.74 12.19 23.47
CA ARG A 78 -15.08 11.66 23.73
C ARG A 78 -15.84 12.53 24.71
N ARG A 79 -15.22 12.99 25.79
CA ARG A 79 -15.87 13.83 26.82
C ARG A 79 -16.51 15.08 26.19
N PHE A 80 -15.79 15.74 25.29
CA PHE A 80 -16.26 16.91 24.56
C PHE A 80 -17.39 16.59 23.55
N ALA A 81 -17.37 15.40 22.94
CA ALA A 81 -18.32 15.02 21.90
C ALA A 81 -19.61 14.36 22.42
N ILE A 82 -19.68 13.95 23.70
CA ILE A 82 -20.82 13.21 24.26
C ILE A 82 -22.13 13.99 24.11
N SER A 83 -22.15 15.25 24.53
CA SER A 83 -23.35 16.09 24.47
C SER A 83 -23.82 16.28 23.02
N ALA A 84 -22.89 16.55 22.11
CA ALA A 84 -23.18 16.74 20.69
C ALA A 84 -23.73 15.46 20.03
N VAL A 85 -23.22 14.29 20.40
CA VAL A 85 -23.71 13.00 19.87
C VAL A 85 -25.06 12.63 20.50
N ALA A 86 -25.28 12.89 21.80
CA ALA A 86 -26.55 12.64 22.47
C ALA A 86 -27.70 13.49 21.90
N ALA A 87 -27.41 14.75 21.54
CA ALA A 87 -28.38 15.64 20.89
C ALA A 87 -28.73 15.23 19.45
N SER A 88 -27.96 14.35 18.83
CA SER A 88 -28.15 13.98 17.43
C SER A 88 -29.22 12.90 17.24
N LYS A 89 -30.21 13.18 16.40
CA LYS A 89 -31.29 12.24 16.05
C LYS A 89 -30.85 11.38 14.87
N HIS A 90 -30.85 10.06 15.03
CA HIS A 90 -30.46 9.10 13.99
C HIS A 90 -31.60 8.17 13.61
N ARG A 91 -31.66 7.76 12.34
CA ARG A 91 -32.58 6.72 11.88
C ARG A 91 -32.27 5.39 12.56
N GLN A 92 -33.31 4.63 12.90
CA GLN A 92 -33.18 3.27 13.42
C GLN A 92 -32.37 2.38 12.47
N LYS A 93 -31.48 1.57 13.04
CA LYS A 93 -30.58 0.72 12.26
C LYS A 93 -31.38 -0.41 11.60
N PRO A 94 -31.07 -0.77 10.33
CA PRO A 94 -31.62 -1.97 9.72
C PRO A 94 -31.20 -3.21 10.51
N PRO A 95 -31.94 -4.34 10.38
CA PRO A 95 -31.66 -5.56 11.12
C PRO A 95 -30.21 -6.00 11.00
N SER A 96 -29.67 -6.50 12.13
CA SER A 96 -28.26 -6.82 12.26
C SER A 96 -27.83 -7.91 11.28
N ARG A 97 -26.79 -7.63 10.49
CA ARG A 97 -26.17 -8.62 9.59
C ARG A 97 -25.31 -9.65 10.33
N PHE A 98 -25.38 -9.72 11.66
CA PHE A 98 -24.55 -10.56 12.51
C PHE A 98 -24.56 -12.04 12.08
N TRP A 99 -25.75 -12.61 11.87
CA TRP A 99 -25.92 -14.00 11.43
C TRP A 99 -25.27 -14.29 10.07
N ARG A 100 -25.40 -13.35 9.11
CA ARG A 100 -24.77 -13.44 7.79
C ARG A 100 -23.24 -13.26 7.84
N ARG A 101 -22.72 -12.62 8.89
CA ARG A 101 -21.28 -12.31 9.06
C ARG A 101 -20.57 -13.22 10.07
N ARG A 102 -21.17 -14.35 10.46
CA ARG A 102 -20.47 -15.37 11.25
C ARG A 102 -19.21 -15.84 10.51
N PRO A 103 -18.08 -16.10 11.21
CA PRO A 103 -16.79 -16.41 10.58
C PRO A 103 -16.87 -17.54 9.55
N ARG A 104 -17.59 -18.62 9.86
CA ARG A 104 -17.83 -19.75 8.95
C ARG A 104 -18.49 -19.33 7.64
N ASN A 105 -19.58 -18.57 7.72
CA ASN A 105 -20.30 -18.08 6.55
C ASN A 105 -19.46 -17.06 5.75
N LEU A 106 -18.64 -16.26 6.43
CA LEU A 106 -17.76 -15.30 5.80
C LEU A 106 -16.68 -16.00 4.97
N LEU A 107 -16.07 -17.06 5.51
CA LEU A 107 -15.04 -17.84 4.83
C LEU A 107 -15.59 -18.53 3.57
N LEU A 108 -16.74 -19.21 3.68
CA LEU A 108 -17.39 -19.83 2.52
C LEU A 108 -17.70 -18.81 1.42
N ASN A 109 -18.12 -17.61 1.81
CA ASN A 109 -18.34 -16.53 0.86
C ASN A 109 -17.05 -16.04 0.20
N TYR A 110 -15.91 -16.02 0.90
CA TYR A 110 -14.62 -15.66 0.32
C TYR A 110 -14.15 -16.72 -0.68
N ILE A 111 -14.21 -18.00 -0.31
CA ILE A 111 -13.85 -19.12 -1.19
C ILE A 111 -14.68 -19.07 -2.48
N ARG A 112 -16.01 -18.90 -2.36
CA ARG A 112 -16.90 -18.77 -3.54
C ARG A 112 -16.51 -17.59 -4.44
N ARG A 113 -16.10 -16.45 -3.86
CA ARG A 113 -15.70 -15.25 -4.63
C ARG A 113 -14.33 -15.38 -5.27
N GLN A 114 -13.40 -16.11 -4.65
CA GLN A 114 -12.06 -16.37 -5.18
C GLN A 114 -12.06 -17.30 -6.39
N ARG A 115 -13.13 -18.07 -6.63
CA ARG A 115 -13.25 -18.94 -7.83
C ARG A 115 -13.15 -18.18 -9.14
N LYS A 116 -13.69 -16.97 -9.19
CA LYS A 116 -13.64 -16.16 -10.42
C LYS A 116 -12.27 -15.55 -10.61
N HIS A 117 -11.69 -14.95 -9.56
CA HIS A 117 -10.49 -14.13 -9.64
C HIS A 117 -9.61 -14.36 -8.40
N ILE A 118 -8.30 -14.38 -8.62
CA ILE A 118 -7.31 -14.56 -7.56
C ILE A 118 -7.27 -13.30 -6.69
N TRP A 119 -7.31 -13.51 -5.37
CA TRP A 119 -7.17 -12.47 -4.37
C TRP A 119 -5.77 -12.54 -3.78
N LEU A 120 -5.09 -11.40 -3.70
CA LEU A 120 -3.86 -11.27 -2.92
C LEU A 120 -4.14 -11.54 -1.43
N GLU A 121 -3.11 -11.88 -0.67
CA GLU A 121 -3.23 -12.09 0.79
C GLU A 121 -3.77 -10.83 1.49
N THR A 122 -3.33 -9.67 1.01
CA THR A 122 -3.73 -8.33 1.45
C THR A 122 -5.06 -7.86 0.84
N HIS A 123 -5.76 -8.68 0.03
CA HIS A 123 -6.96 -8.28 -0.72
C HIS A 123 -8.06 -7.69 0.16
N ILE A 124 -8.34 -8.28 1.33
CA ILE A 124 -9.39 -7.78 2.24
C ILE A 124 -9.03 -6.37 2.75
N TRP A 125 -7.74 -6.12 3.00
CA TRP A 125 -7.28 -4.82 3.46
C TRP A 125 -7.40 -3.78 2.36
N HIS A 126 -7.00 -4.12 1.14
CA HIS A 126 -7.10 -3.27 -0.04
C HIS A 126 -8.55 -3.01 -0.45
N ALA A 127 -9.40 -4.03 -0.50
CA ALA A 127 -10.82 -3.90 -0.84
C ALA A 127 -11.59 -2.96 0.10
N LYS A 128 -11.12 -2.80 1.35
CA LYS A 128 -11.68 -1.84 2.31
C LYS A 128 -11.27 -0.39 2.06
N ARG A 129 -10.16 -0.15 1.36
CA ARG A 129 -9.50 1.17 1.25
C ARG A 129 -9.35 1.68 -0.19
N PHE A 130 -9.46 0.79 -1.16
CA PHE A 130 -9.24 1.04 -2.57
C PHE A 130 -10.44 0.56 -3.38
N ARG A 131 -10.65 1.20 -4.54
CA ARG A 131 -11.48 0.68 -5.61
C ARG A 131 -10.76 -0.52 -6.22
N MET A 132 -11.40 -1.68 -6.19
CA MET A 132 -10.85 -2.90 -6.75
C MET A 132 -11.21 -3.01 -8.23
N ILE A 133 -10.28 -3.47 -9.06
CA ILE A 133 -10.48 -3.72 -10.50
C ILE A 133 -10.00 -5.13 -10.82
N GLN A 134 -10.74 -5.76 -11.73
CA GLN A 134 -10.49 -7.07 -12.27
C GLN A 134 -9.54 -6.96 -13.48
N LYS A 135 -8.31 -7.45 -13.37
CA LYS A 135 -7.34 -7.49 -14.48
C LYS A 135 -6.47 -8.74 -14.38
N TRP A 136 -6.22 -9.38 -15.53
CA TRP A 136 -5.29 -10.51 -15.67
C TRP A 136 -5.59 -11.71 -14.76
N GLY A 137 -6.88 -11.94 -14.46
CA GLY A 137 -7.30 -13.00 -13.54
C GLY A 137 -7.15 -12.65 -12.06
N TYR A 138 -6.63 -11.47 -11.73
CA TYR A 138 -6.50 -10.96 -10.36
C TYR A 138 -7.53 -9.87 -10.06
N ASN A 139 -7.83 -9.68 -8.77
CA ASN A 139 -8.61 -8.56 -8.28
C ASN A 139 -7.71 -7.58 -7.50
N LEU A 140 -7.27 -6.53 -8.19
CA LEU A 140 -6.21 -5.63 -7.77
C LEU A 140 -6.76 -4.28 -7.27
N PRO A 141 -6.08 -3.62 -6.31
CA PRO A 141 -6.39 -2.24 -5.95
C PRO A 141 -6.00 -1.29 -7.08
N PHE A 142 -6.94 -0.49 -7.57
CA PHE A 142 -6.69 0.49 -8.62
C PHE A 142 -6.40 1.88 -8.05
N CYS A 143 -7.31 2.43 -7.27
CA CYS A 143 -7.15 3.76 -6.68
C CYS A 143 -7.69 3.80 -5.24
N SER A 144 -7.06 4.58 -4.37
CA SER A 144 -7.56 4.79 -3.01
C SER A 144 -8.87 5.59 -3.03
N TYR A 145 -9.77 5.33 -2.09
CA TYR A 145 -10.95 6.20 -1.89
C TYR A 145 -10.57 7.60 -1.37
N LEU A 146 -9.36 7.76 -0.82
CA LEU A 146 -8.83 9.06 -0.42
C LEU A 146 -8.06 9.68 -1.60
N ARG A 147 -8.21 11.00 -1.78
CA ARG A 147 -7.42 11.76 -2.76
C ARG A 147 -5.97 11.90 -2.25
N ALA A 148 -5.19 10.85 -2.44
CA ALA A 148 -3.87 10.69 -1.86
C ALA A 148 -2.71 10.90 -2.85
N PHE A 149 -2.95 11.35 -4.09
CA PHE A 149 -1.89 11.48 -5.12
C PHE A 149 -0.67 12.32 -4.66
N ARG A 150 -0.89 13.56 -4.20
CA ARG A 150 0.19 14.42 -3.71
C ARG A 150 0.85 13.91 -2.43
N PRO A 151 0.10 13.45 -1.41
CA PRO A 151 0.67 12.76 -0.25
C PRO A 151 1.55 11.56 -0.65
N SER A 152 1.05 10.64 -1.49
CA SER A 152 1.79 9.46 -1.93
C SER A 152 3.06 9.81 -2.69
N HIS A 153 3.06 10.85 -3.51
CA HIS A 153 4.26 11.34 -4.18
C HIS A 153 5.29 11.89 -3.19
N ARG A 154 4.86 12.69 -2.20
CA ARG A 154 5.75 13.18 -1.13
C ARG A 154 6.30 12.05 -0.28
N ASP A 155 5.47 11.06 0.03
CA ASP A 155 5.86 9.90 0.81
C ASP A 155 6.84 9.01 0.01
N ALA A 156 6.63 8.82 -1.30
CA ALA A 156 7.57 8.09 -2.14
C ALA A 156 8.96 8.77 -2.24
N MET A 157 9.01 10.10 -2.13
CA MET A 157 10.26 10.86 -2.12
C MET A 157 10.97 10.87 -0.75
N ARG A 158 10.24 10.64 0.35
CA ARG A 158 10.74 10.86 1.72
C ARG A 158 10.71 9.61 2.61
N HIS A 159 10.03 8.55 2.19
CA HIS A 159 9.73 7.35 2.97
C HIS A 159 9.95 6.08 2.13
N CYS A 160 9.94 4.91 2.77
CA CYS A 160 10.50 3.67 2.24
C CYS A 160 9.48 2.68 1.66
N VAL A 161 9.97 1.78 0.79
CA VAL A 161 9.28 0.59 0.27
C VAL A 161 10.10 -0.64 0.66
N ILE A 162 9.44 -1.70 1.12
CA ILE A 162 10.05 -2.98 1.53
C ILE A 162 9.77 -4.02 0.45
N ARG A 163 10.77 -4.85 0.10
CA ARG A 163 10.64 -6.06 -0.74
C ARG A 163 11.64 -7.13 -0.29
N ASP A 164 11.27 -8.38 -0.52
CA ASP A 164 11.96 -9.60 -0.06
C ASP A 164 12.03 -10.57 -1.25
N ILE A 165 13.12 -11.34 -1.48
CA ILE A 165 13.24 -12.50 -2.42
C ILE A 165 14.66 -13.15 -2.36
N ILE A 166 14.75 -14.47 -2.64
CA ILE A 166 15.89 -15.42 -2.45
C ILE A 166 16.18 -16.27 -3.73
N GLY A 167 17.46 -16.56 -4.08
CA GLY A 167 18.00 -17.85 -4.62
C GLY A 167 18.68 -18.05 -6.04
N THR A 168 19.97 -18.49 -6.06
CA THR A 168 20.74 -19.40 -7.01
C THR A 168 21.41 -18.94 -8.35
N SER A 169 22.63 -19.49 -8.65
CA SER A 169 23.84 -19.20 -9.52
C SER A 169 23.83 -18.44 -10.89
N GLN A 170 24.87 -17.58 -11.13
CA GLN A 170 24.92 -16.46 -12.10
C GLN A 170 25.31 -16.84 -13.53
N ALA A 171 26.42 -17.56 -13.68
CA ALA A 171 27.12 -17.65 -14.95
C ALA A 171 26.37 -18.50 -15.99
N SER A 172 25.78 -19.62 -15.56
CA SER A 172 24.97 -20.50 -16.41
C SER A 172 23.72 -19.81 -16.92
N ILE A 173 23.09 -18.98 -16.06
CA ILE A 173 21.86 -18.27 -16.38
C ILE A 173 22.11 -17.17 -17.43
N ILE A 174 23.20 -16.42 -17.29
CA ILE A 174 23.55 -15.38 -18.28
C ILE A 174 23.69 -15.98 -19.67
N LYS A 175 24.43 -17.10 -19.80
CA LYS A 175 24.66 -17.76 -21.10
C LYS A 175 23.36 -18.23 -21.76
N LEU A 176 22.39 -18.72 -20.98
CA LEU A 176 21.12 -19.22 -21.48
C LEU A 176 20.14 -18.09 -21.83
N LEU A 177 20.17 -16.98 -21.10
CA LEU A 177 19.24 -15.85 -21.31
C LEU A 177 19.72 -14.82 -22.34
N CYS A 178 21.01 -14.81 -22.70
CA CYS A 178 21.55 -13.93 -23.74
C CYS A 178 20.77 -14.04 -25.07
N ASN A 179 20.28 -15.23 -25.42
CA ASN A 179 19.58 -15.46 -26.69
C ASN A 179 18.22 -14.73 -26.78
N ILE A 180 17.59 -14.39 -25.65
CA ILE A 180 16.32 -13.65 -25.60
C ILE A 180 16.55 -12.14 -25.49
N SER A 181 17.70 -11.71 -24.96
CA SER A 181 18.00 -10.30 -24.78
C SER A 181 18.70 -9.73 -26.00
N ALA A 182 18.13 -8.69 -26.61
CA ALA A 182 18.78 -7.97 -27.71
C ALA A 182 19.77 -6.92 -27.13
N PRO A 183 21.09 -7.05 -27.37
CA PRO A 183 22.09 -6.09 -26.86
C PRO A 183 21.97 -4.70 -27.51
N GLU A 184 21.32 -4.59 -28.67
CA GLU A 184 21.18 -3.32 -29.41
C GLU A 184 20.17 -2.34 -28.80
N VAL A 185 19.25 -2.81 -27.95
CA VAL A 185 18.13 -2.00 -27.41
C VAL A 185 18.42 -1.44 -26.01
N GLY A 186 19.23 -2.16 -25.22
CA GLY A 186 19.40 -1.83 -23.81
C GLY A 186 20.22 -2.86 -23.03
N PRO A 187 20.22 -2.77 -21.69
CA PRO A 187 21.07 -3.59 -20.86
C PRO A 187 20.57 -5.05 -20.85
N THR A 188 21.48 -5.98 -21.14
CA THR A 188 21.24 -7.42 -21.07
C THR A 188 21.45 -7.94 -19.65
N PHE A 189 21.07 -9.20 -19.41
CA PHE A 189 21.34 -9.89 -18.15
C PHE A 189 22.83 -9.93 -17.78
N ALA A 190 23.72 -9.76 -18.75
CA ALA A 190 25.18 -9.72 -18.59
C ALA A 190 25.75 -8.32 -18.25
N SER A 191 24.91 -7.29 -18.09
CA SER A 191 25.39 -5.92 -17.87
C SER A 191 26.30 -5.84 -16.63
N LYS A 192 27.52 -5.33 -16.81
CA LYS A 192 28.54 -5.22 -15.74
C LYS A 192 28.02 -4.51 -14.50
N ILE A 193 27.18 -3.50 -14.68
CA ILE A 193 26.57 -2.70 -13.60
C ILE A 193 25.60 -3.55 -12.76
N ALA A 194 24.93 -4.53 -13.39
CA ALA A 194 23.95 -5.39 -12.75
C ALA A 194 24.58 -6.59 -12.03
N LEU A 195 25.78 -7.03 -12.44
CA LEU A 195 26.43 -8.25 -11.92
C LEU A 195 26.71 -8.18 -10.41
N ASP A 196 26.96 -6.98 -9.89
CA ASP A 196 27.18 -6.76 -8.45
C ASP A 196 25.91 -6.96 -7.61
N GLY A 197 24.74 -7.04 -8.26
CA GLY A 197 23.46 -7.24 -7.60
C GLY A 197 22.96 -6.06 -6.76
N ARG A 198 23.55 -4.88 -6.97
CA ARG A 198 23.18 -3.65 -6.26
C ARG A 198 21.99 -2.93 -6.89
N PHE A 199 21.77 -3.14 -8.18
CA PHE A 199 20.81 -2.37 -8.97
C PHE A 199 19.86 -3.27 -9.75
N GLU A 200 18.58 -2.91 -9.72
CA GLU A 200 17.56 -3.49 -10.59
C GLU A 200 17.62 -2.83 -11.97
N MET A 201 17.69 -3.64 -13.03
CA MET A 201 17.83 -3.18 -14.41
C MET A 201 16.62 -3.60 -15.25
N PRO A 202 16.07 -2.71 -16.10
CA PRO A 202 15.05 -3.07 -17.06
C PRO A 202 15.67 -3.80 -18.26
N VAL A 203 15.04 -4.86 -18.75
CA VAL A 203 15.46 -5.63 -19.93
C VAL A 203 14.27 -5.86 -20.85
N MET A 204 14.50 -5.82 -22.16
CA MET A 204 13.49 -6.09 -23.18
C MET A 204 13.71 -7.50 -23.72
N LEU A 205 12.69 -8.36 -23.63
CA LEU A 205 12.76 -9.76 -24.05
C LEU A 205 12.19 -9.91 -25.47
N TYR A 206 12.93 -10.57 -26.35
CA TYR A 206 12.56 -10.88 -27.73
C TYR A 206 12.69 -12.38 -28.00
N GLU A 207 12.03 -12.84 -29.06
CA GLU A 207 12.27 -14.17 -29.56
C GLU A 207 13.72 -14.29 -30.11
N PRO A 208 14.39 -15.44 -29.90
CA PRO A 208 15.78 -15.60 -30.30
C PRO A 208 16.00 -15.30 -31.79
N GLY A 209 16.87 -14.35 -32.10
CA GLY A 209 17.24 -13.98 -33.48
C GLY A 209 16.18 -13.22 -34.28
N HIS A 210 15.04 -12.85 -33.68
CA HIS A 210 13.94 -12.20 -34.41
C HIS A 210 13.89 -10.67 -34.27
N TYR A 211 14.80 -10.05 -33.52
CA TYR A 211 14.89 -8.60 -33.37
C TYR A 211 15.04 -7.89 -34.74
N PRO A 212 14.29 -6.81 -35.05
CA PRO A 212 13.38 -6.02 -34.19
C PRO A 212 11.94 -6.54 -34.08
N ARG A 213 11.59 -7.65 -34.72
CA ARG A 213 10.28 -8.32 -34.61
C ARG A 213 10.29 -9.32 -33.44
N GLY A 214 9.14 -9.93 -33.12
CA GLY A 214 9.08 -10.96 -32.07
C GLY A 214 9.26 -10.45 -30.63
N PHE A 215 8.76 -9.26 -30.30
CA PHE A 215 8.77 -8.74 -28.93
C PHE A 215 7.91 -9.60 -27.99
N ILE A 216 8.50 -10.03 -26.86
CA ILE A 216 7.81 -10.87 -25.88
C ILE A 216 7.25 -10.01 -24.75
N ALA A 217 8.12 -9.33 -24.00
CA ALA A 217 7.73 -8.56 -22.83
C ALA A 217 8.85 -7.62 -22.35
N PRO A 218 8.50 -6.49 -21.72
CA PRO A 218 9.42 -5.77 -20.86
C PRO A 218 9.53 -6.51 -19.52
N ALA A 219 10.75 -6.69 -19.05
CA ALA A 219 11.03 -7.28 -17.75
C ALA A 219 11.97 -6.39 -16.95
N ARG A 220 12.04 -6.60 -15.64
CA ARG A 220 13.09 -6.05 -14.79
C ARG A 220 13.84 -7.20 -14.18
N PHE A 221 15.13 -7.06 -13.96
CA PHE A 221 15.92 -8.10 -13.35
C PHE A 221 16.90 -7.57 -12.31
N LEU A 222 17.26 -8.42 -11.36
CA LEU A 222 18.24 -8.14 -10.31
C LEU A 222 19.05 -9.40 -10.04
N TRP A 223 20.37 -9.25 -10.05
CA TRP A 223 21.27 -10.27 -9.54
C TRP A 223 21.37 -10.16 -8.02
N SER A 224 21.57 -11.27 -7.33
CA SER A 224 21.88 -11.24 -5.91
C SER A 224 22.87 -12.35 -5.58
N LYS A 225 24.07 -11.95 -5.15
CA LYS A 225 25.14 -12.87 -4.73
C LYS A 225 24.87 -13.34 -3.30
N HIS A 226 24.84 -14.65 -3.09
CA HIS A 226 24.79 -15.20 -1.74
C HIS A 226 26.14 -15.00 -1.04
N ARG A 227 26.12 -14.61 0.24
CA ARG A 227 27.37 -14.32 0.99
C ARG A 227 28.21 -15.57 1.29
N THR A 228 27.58 -16.74 1.38
CA THR A 228 28.24 -17.97 1.87
C THR A 228 28.41 -19.06 0.81
N ASP A 229 27.65 -19.01 -0.28
CA ASP A 229 27.73 -19.96 -1.40
C ASP A 229 28.07 -19.15 -2.65
N GLU A 230 28.85 -19.67 -3.61
CA GLU A 230 29.05 -19.06 -4.94
C GLU A 230 27.79 -19.12 -5.83
N LYS A 231 26.61 -19.11 -5.20
CA LYS A 231 25.29 -19.09 -5.80
C LYS A 231 24.83 -17.64 -5.91
N TYR A 232 24.16 -17.32 -7.01
CA TYR A 232 23.82 -15.96 -7.40
C TYR A 232 22.47 -15.92 -8.10
N THR A 233 21.49 -15.42 -7.39
CA THR A 233 20.08 -15.37 -7.76
C THR A 233 19.83 -14.45 -8.95
N LEU A 234 19.02 -14.90 -9.91
CA LEU A 234 18.37 -13.98 -10.85
C LEU A 234 16.88 -13.84 -10.51
N ALA A 235 16.49 -12.65 -10.07
CA ALA A 235 15.08 -12.28 -10.00
C ALA A 235 14.66 -11.65 -11.34
N VAL A 236 13.57 -12.13 -11.94
CA VAL A 236 12.98 -11.53 -13.14
C VAL A 236 11.53 -11.15 -12.85
N TRP A 237 11.24 -9.86 -12.88
CA TRP A 237 9.88 -9.33 -12.76
C TRP A 237 9.29 -9.13 -14.14
N THR A 238 8.17 -9.80 -14.39
CA THR A 238 7.39 -9.62 -15.61
C THR A 238 5.96 -9.26 -15.27
N HIS A 239 5.28 -8.67 -16.24
CA HIS A 239 3.88 -8.35 -16.09
C HIS A 239 3.01 -9.63 -16.10
N PRO A 240 1.91 -9.72 -15.31
CA PRO A 240 1.11 -10.94 -15.20
C PRO A 240 0.44 -11.40 -16.49
N SER A 241 0.17 -10.49 -17.44
CA SER A 241 -0.37 -10.87 -18.75
C SER A 241 0.63 -11.63 -19.61
N THR A 242 1.93 -11.33 -19.44
CA THR A 242 3.02 -11.89 -20.24
C THR A 242 3.75 -13.01 -19.51
N SER A 243 3.52 -13.18 -18.20
CA SER A 243 4.25 -14.15 -17.36
C SER A 243 4.14 -15.58 -17.89
N LYS A 244 2.95 -16.01 -18.36
CA LYS A 244 2.76 -17.34 -18.95
C LYS A 244 3.57 -17.55 -20.22
N ASN A 245 3.68 -16.52 -21.07
CA ASN A 245 4.43 -16.57 -22.31
C ASN A 245 5.94 -16.54 -22.05
N VAL A 246 6.40 -15.70 -21.11
CA VAL A 246 7.81 -15.68 -20.70
C VAL A 246 8.20 -17.01 -20.05
N LEU A 247 7.33 -17.55 -19.19
CA LEU A 247 7.55 -18.85 -18.54
C LEU A 247 7.66 -19.98 -19.56
N SER A 248 6.75 -20.09 -20.53
CA SER A 248 6.85 -21.14 -21.55
C SER A 248 8.15 -21.05 -22.37
N LYS A 249 8.58 -19.83 -22.71
CA LYS A 249 9.87 -19.60 -23.40
C LYS A 249 11.06 -19.94 -22.51
N PHE A 250 11.02 -19.61 -21.22
CA PHE A 250 12.05 -19.99 -20.24
C PHE A 250 12.09 -21.50 -20.03
N THR A 251 10.94 -22.18 -19.93
CA THR A 251 10.84 -23.64 -19.85
C THR A 251 11.48 -24.30 -21.06
N ASN A 252 11.23 -23.79 -22.26
CA ASN A 252 11.82 -24.33 -23.49
C ASN A 252 13.33 -24.12 -23.56
N LEU A 253 13.83 -22.93 -23.20
CA LEU A 253 15.27 -22.61 -23.26
C LEU A 253 16.09 -23.31 -22.18
N LEU A 254 15.56 -23.35 -20.97
CA LEU A 254 16.20 -23.94 -19.79
C LEU A 254 15.89 -25.45 -19.66
N LYS A 255 15.15 -26.03 -20.63
CA LYS A 255 14.71 -27.44 -20.66
C LYS A 255 14.10 -27.92 -19.35
N LEU A 256 13.28 -27.08 -18.72
CA LEU A 256 12.79 -27.35 -17.38
C LEU A 256 11.63 -28.36 -17.39
N LYS A 257 11.64 -29.28 -16.41
CA LYS A 257 10.49 -30.14 -16.11
C LYS A 257 9.74 -29.58 -14.90
N LYS A 258 8.41 -29.69 -14.93
CA LYS A 258 7.56 -29.27 -13.81
C LYS A 258 7.68 -30.31 -12.70
N ASN A 259 8.16 -29.88 -11.53
CA ASN A 259 8.05 -30.69 -10.31
C ASN A 259 6.66 -30.45 -9.74
N ASP A 260 5.70 -31.28 -10.13
CA ASP A 260 4.42 -31.32 -9.44
C ASP A 260 4.69 -31.88 -8.04
N GLN A 261 4.68 -31.01 -7.03
CA GLN A 261 4.48 -31.48 -5.66
C GLN A 261 3.12 -32.19 -5.67
N VAL A 262 3.16 -33.52 -5.62
CA VAL A 262 1.97 -34.37 -5.52
C VAL A 262 1.25 -33.96 -4.24
N MET A 263 0.29 -33.06 -4.35
CA MET A 263 -0.75 -32.92 -3.36
C MET A 263 -1.68 -34.09 -3.57
N ASP A 264 -1.77 -34.96 -2.56
CA ASP A 264 -2.73 -36.06 -2.52
C ASP A 264 -4.12 -35.54 -2.90
N LEU A 265 -4.62 -35.95 -4.07
CA LEU A 265 -5.90 -35.50 -4.64
C LEU A 265 -7.11 -35.89 -3.76
N THR A 266 -6.91 -36.80 -2.81
CA THR A 266 -7.88 -37.27 -1.82
C THR A 266 -8.26 -36.22 -0.77
N GLU A 267 -7.51 -35.13 -0.63
CA GLU A 267 -7.73 -34.11 0.39
C GLU A 267 -8.50 -32.85 -0.07
N ILE A 268 -8.66 -32.67 -1.38
CA ILE A 268 -9.20 -31.44 -1.99
C ILE A 268 -10.70 -31.25 -1.66
N ASP A 269 -11.44 -32.34 -1.49
CA ASP A 269 -12.90 -32.31 -1.23
C ASP A 269 -13.27 -32.13 0.25
N LYS A 270 -12.30 -32.23 1.17
CA LYS A 270 -12.56 -31.91 2.57
C LYS A 270 -12.60 -30.40 2.74
N VAL A 271 -13.81 -29.84 2.92
CA VAL A 271 -13.97 -28.45 3.34
C VAL A 271 -13.22 -28.26 4.67
N PRO A 272 -12.23 -27.36 4.75
CA PRO A 272 -11.43 -27.20 5.96
C PRO A 272 -12.34 -26.82 7.14
N ARG A 273 -12.14 -27.52 8.26
CA ARG A 273 -12.98 -27.40 9.47
C ARG A 273 -12.55 -26.23 10.33
N SER A 274 -11.27 -25.85 10.29
CA SER A 274 -10.69 -24.73 11.06
C SER A 274 -10.08 -23.62 10.16
N ILE A 275 -9.96 -22.41 10.72
CA ILE A 275 -9.35 -21.27 10.03
C ILE A 275 -7.85 -21.45 9.81
N ASP A 276 -7.21 -22.16 10.73
CA ASP A 276 -5.78 -22.44 10.67
C ASP A 276 -5.49 -23.55 9.65
N GLU A 277 -6.38 -24.53 9.52
CA GLU A 277 -6.32 -25.58 8.49
C GLU A 277 -6.46 -25.00 7.06
N TRP A 278 -7.40 -24.06 6.86
CA TRP A 278 -7.52 -23.34 5.59
C TRP A 278 -6.32 -22.43 5.31
N ARG A 279 -5.80 -21.76 6.34
CA ARG A 279 -4.58 -20.94 6.22
C ARG A 279 -3.38 -21.79 5.88
N LEU A 280 -3.17 -22.91 6.55
CA LEU A 280 -2.05 -23.84 6.31
C LEU A 280 -2.11 -24.42 4.90
N ARG A 281 -3.30 -24.80 4.41
CA ARG A 281 -3.50 -25.23 3.01
C ARG A 281 -3.21 -24.15 1.97
N ASN A 282 -3.34 -22.86 2.32
CA ASN A 282 -3.06 -21.73 1.42
C ASN A 282 -1.69 -21.06 1.67
N LEU A 283 -1.05 -21.34 2.80
CA LEU A 283 0.29 -20.89 3.19
C LEU A 283 1.37 -21.70 2.48
N GLN A 284 1.05 -22.92 2.03
CA GLN A 284 1.82 -23.52 0.95
C GLN A 284 1.67 -22.63 -0.27
N ILE A 285 2.66 -21.75 -0.46
CA ILE A 285 2.78 -20.95 -1.66
C ILE A 285 2.72 -21.97 -2.80
N LYS A 286 1.65 -21.90 -3.62
CA LYS A 286 1.54 -22.68 -4.84
C LYS A 286 2.57 -22.14 -5.83
N THR A 287 3.85 -22.37 -5.56
CA THR A 287 4.92 -22.12 -6.49
C THR A 287 5.01 -23.32 -7.40
N ASP A 288 4.72 -23.13 -8.68
CA ASP A 288 5.18 -24.09 -9.67
C ASP A 288 6.71 -24.05 -9.65
N VAL A 289 7.31 -25.15 -9.20
CA VAL A 289 8.76 -25.32 -9.16
C VAL A 289 9.16 -26.09 -10.40
N TYR A 290 10.02 -25.49 -11.20
CA TYR A 290 10.57 -26.07 -12.41
C TYR A 290 12.04 -26.39 -12.16
N VAL A 291 12.46 -27.61 -12.46
CA VAL A 291 13.84 -28.08 -12.23
C VAL A 291 14.43 -28.58 -13.55
N ASN A 292 15.70 -28.23 -13.80
CA ASN A 292 16.49 -28.80 -14.89
C ASN A 292 17.42 -29.90 -14.35
N ASP A 293 17.87 -30.79 -15.23
CA ASP A 293 18.82 -31.86 -14.93
C ASP A 293 20.19 -31.31 -14.45
N GLU A 294 20.51 -30.05 -14.77
CA GLU A 294 21.70 -29.31 -14.31
C GLU A 294 21.55 -28.68 -12.89
N GLY A 295 20.45 -28.96 -12.18
CA GLY A 295 20.19 -28.42 -10.84
C GLY A 295 19.67 -26.97 -10.82
N LEU A 296 19.37 -26.38 -11.98
CA LEU A 296 18.71 -25.08 -12.08
C LEU A 296 17.26 -25.19 -11.62
N LYS A 297 16.88 -24.34 -10.66
CA LYS A 297 15.53 -24.29 -10.10
C LYS A 297 14.88 -22.95 -10.42
N VAL A 298 13.81 -22.97 -11.20
CA VAL A 298 12.96 -21.80 -11.44
C VAL A 298 11.72 -21.91 -10.57
N GLN A 299 11.56 -20.98 -9.64
CA GLN A 299 10.36 -20.87 -8.81
C GLN A 299 9.47 -19.75 -9.35
N CYS A 300 8.28 -20.12 -9.81
CA CYS A 300 7.29 -19.13 -10.21
C CYS A 300 6.52 -18.65 -8.99
N PHE A 301 6.86 -17.46 -8.52
CA PHE A 301 6.03 -16.75 -7.55
C PHE A 301 4.91 -16.05 -8.31
N GLY A 302 3.71 -16.64 -8.29
CA GLY A 302 2.50 -15.88 -8.61
C GLY A 302 2.42 -14.69 -7.65
N ILE A 303 2.07 -13.50 -8.15
CA ILE A 303 2.15 -12.22 -7.42
C ILE A 303 1.77 -12.40 -5.94
N ALA A 304 2.77 -12.51 -5.08
CA ALA A 304 2.67 -12.28 -3.66
C ALA A 304 3.14 -10.85 -3.47
N ALA A 305 2.20 -9.97 -3.17
CA ALA A 305 2.43 -8.56 -2.89
C ALA A 305 1.73 -8.20 -1.58
#